data_AF-A0A0D6JG87-F1
#
_entry.id   AF-A0A0D6JG87-F1
#
_cell.length_a   1.000
_cell.length_b   1.000
_cell.length_c   1.000
_cell.angle_alpha   90.00
_cell.angle_beta   90.00
_cell.angle_gamma   90.00
#
_symmetry.space_group_name_H-M   'P 1'
#
loop_
_entity.id
_entity.type
_entity.pdbx_description
1 polymer ?
#
loop_
_entity_poly.entity_id
_entity_poly.type
_entity_poly.pdbx_seq_one_letter_code
_entity_poly.pdbx_strand_id
1 'polypeptide(L)'
;MTQTSNRLFDDLAKLMNDAAGAAQGVKQEFETMARSQGEKILREMDVVQREEFEAVRAMAEKARAENERLEARIAALEAKLGQTS
;
A
#
# COMPACT_ATOMS: atom_id res chain seq x y z
N MET A 1 -27.01 -56.79 17.67
CA MET A 1 -25.95 -56.47 16.68
C MET A 1 -26.03 -54.98 16.33
N THR A 2 -25.31 -54.12 17.04
CA THR A 2 -25.28 -52.64 16.83
C THR A 2 -23.85 -52.07 16.77
N GLN A 3 -22.83 -52.94 16.77
CA GLN A 3 -21.43 -52.55 16.93
C GLN A 3 -20.80 -51.98 15.65
N THR A 4 -21.33 -52.33 14.47
CA THR A 4 -20.76 -51.94 13.17
C THR A 4 -21.08 -50.49 12.79
N SER A 5 -22.28 -50.01 13.13
CA SER A 5 -22.70 -48.63 12.83
C SER A 5 -21.88 -47.61 13.64
N ASN A 6 -21.57 -47.93 14.90
CA ASN A 6 -20.84 -47.03 15.78
C ASN A 6 -19.37 -46.80 15.37
N ARG A 7 -18.72 -47.77 14.70
CA ARG A 7 -17.33 -47.62 14.21
C ARG A 7 -17.24 -46.74 12.97
N LEU A 8 -18.16 -46.90 12.01
CA LEU A 8 -18.20 -46.05 10.82
C LEU A 8 -18.46 -44.57 11.16
N PHE A 9 -19.33 -44.31 12.14
CA PHE A 9 -19.56 -42.95 12.63
C PHE A 9 -18.37 -42.38 13.40
N ASP A 10 -17.66 -43.20 14.18
CA ASP A 10 -16.45 -42.76 14.92
C ASP A 10 -15.27 -42.46 13.98
N ASP A 11 -15.07 -43.28 12.94
CA ASP A 11 -14.04 -43.05 11.93
C ASP A 11 -14.36 -41.80 11.07
N LEU A 12 -15.64 -41.56 10.76
CA LEU A 12 -16.08 -40.32 10.11
C LEU A 12 -15.89 -39.10 11.02
N ALA A 13 -16.17 -39.22 12.31
CA ALA A 13 -15.96 -38.13 13.28
C ALA A 13 -14.48 -37.77 13.41
N LYS A 14 -13.59 -38.77 13.45
CA LYS A 14 -12.14 -38.56 13.43
C LYS A 14 -11.69 -37.89 12.13
N LEU A 15 -12.14 -38.39 10.98
CA LEU A 15 -11.83 -37.79 9.68
C LEU A 15 -12.30 -36.33 9.60
N MET A 16 -13.50 -36.03 10.09
CA MET A 16 -14.05 -34.67 10.10
C MET A 16 -13.25 -33.75 11.04
N ASN A 17 -12.79 -34.26 12.19
CA ASN A 17 -11.98 -33.49 13.12
C ASN A 17 -10.57 -33.23 12.57
N ASP A 18 -9.96 -34.22 11.93
CA ASP A 18 -8.67 -34.10 11.26
C ASP A 18 -8.75 -33.15 10.06
N ALA A 19 -9.83 -33.24 9.27
CA ALA A 19 -10.10 -32.34 8.16
C ALA A 19 -10.37 -30.90 8.62
N ALA A 20 -11.07 -30.71 9.74
CA ALA A 20 -11.30 -29.38 10.32
C ALA A 20 -9.98 -28.73 10.77
N GLY A 21 -9.08 -29.50 11.40
CA GLY A 21 -7.73 -29.03 11.77
C GLY A 21 -6.88 -28.67 10.56
N ALA A 22 -6.89 -29.51 9.52
CA ALA A 22 -6.18 -29.23 8.27
C ALA A 22 -6.74 -28.00 7.54
N ALA A 23 -8.07 -27.83 7.50
CA ALA A 23 -8.72 -26.68 6.88
C ALA A 23 -8.36 -25.36 7.58
N GLN A 24 -8.22 -25.38 8.91
CA GLN A 24 -7.78 -24.22 9.68
C GLN A 24 -6.31 -23.85 9.38
N GLY A 25 -5.43 -24.84 9.22
CA GLY A 25 -4.04 -24.64 8.79
C GLY A 25 -3.95 -24.05 7.39
N VAL A 26 -4.68 -24.63 6.42
CA VAL A 26 -4.75 -24.13 5.03
C VAL A 26 -5.27 -22.69 4.97
N LYS A 27 -6.29 -22.36 5.77
CA LYS A 27 -6.81 -20.99 5.85
C LYS A 27 -5.73 -20.01 6.30
N GLN A 28 -4.97 -20.35 7.33
CA GLN A 28 -3.93 -19.48 7.88
C GLN A 28 -2.74 -19.31 6.92
N GLU A 29 -2.36 -20.37 6.21
CA GLU A 29 -1.38 -20.31 5.13
C GLU A 29 -1.87 -19.45 3.97
N PHE A 30 -3.13 -19.60 3.58
CA PHE A 30 -3.74 -18.79 2.50
C PHE A 30 -3.81 -17.31 2.88
N GLU A 31 -4.20 -16.96 4.11
CA GLU A 31 -4.19 -15.58 4.59
C GLU A 31 -2.79 -14.97 4.56
N THR A 32 -1.78 -15.74 4.95
CA THR A 32 -0.38 -15.31 4.92
C THR A 32 0.12 -15.09 3.49
N MET A 33 -0.19 -16.01 2.58
CA MET A 33 0.14 -15.88 1.15
C MET A 33 -0.62 -14.72 0.50
N ALA A 34 -1.91 -14.56 0.78
CA ALA A 34 -2.70 -13.46 0.23
C ALA A 34 -2.16 -12.09 0.67
N ARG A 35 -1.74 -11.96 1.93
CA ARG A 35 -1.09 -10.75 2.44
C ARG A 35 0.25 -10.49 1.74
N SER A 36 1.11 -11.50 1.61
CA SER A 36 2.42 -11.32 0.97
C SER A 36 2.29 -10.94 -0.52
N GLN A 37 1.33 -11.55 -1.23
CA GLN A 37 1.02 -11.21 -2.61
C GLN A 37 0.41 -9.81 -2.72
N GLY A 38 -0.46 -9.41 -1.79
CA GLY A 38 -1.02 -8.06 -1.73
C GLY A 38 0.05 -6.99 -1.52
N GLU A 39 0.99 -7.20 -0.60
CA GLU A 39 2.11 -6.27 -0.42
C GLU A 39 3.04 -6.21 -1.63
N LYS A 40 3.22 -7.33 -2.35
CA LYS A 40 4.00 -7.36 -3.59
C LYS A 40 3.32 -6.54 -4.69
N ILE A 41 2.02 -6.72 -4.87
CA ILE A 41 1.23 -5.94 -5.83
C ILE A 41 1.28 -4.45 -5.45
N LEU A 42 1.15 -4.09 -4.17
CA LEU A 42 1.21 -2.70 -3.74
C LEU A 42 2.59 -2.06 -3.93
N ARG A 43 3.66 -2.85 -3.91
CA ARG A 43 5.03 -2.42 -4.27
C ARG A 43 5.26 -2.34 -5.78
N GLU A 44 4.58 -3.18 -6.56
CA GLU A 44 4.68 -3.21 -8.03
C GLU A 44 3.79 -2.16 -8.69
N MET A 45 2.64 -1.85 -8.09
CA MET A 45 1.88 -0.65 -8.40
C MET A 45 2.73 0.52 -7.92
N ASP A 46 3.13 1.40 -8.84
CA ASP A 46 3.92 2.61 -8.62
C ASP A 46 3.13 3.65 -7.78
N VAL A 47 2.73 3.24 -6.56
CA VAL A 47 1.92 4.01 -5.63
C VAL A 47 2.87 4.96 -4.93
N VAL A 48 2.80 6.23 -5.33
CA VAL A 48 3.52 7.32 -4.66
C VAL A 48 3.18 7.29 -3.19
N GLN A 49 4.18 7.10 -2.34
CA GLN A 49 3.95 7.10 -0.91
C GLN A 49 3.48 8.49 -0.49
N ARG A 50 2.61 8.53 0.53
CA ARG A 50 2.07 9.80 1.02
C ARG A 50 3.17 10.80 1.39
N GLU A 51 4.27 10.30 1.96
CA GLU A 51 5.43 11.10 2.36
C GLU A 51 6.16 11.70 1.16
N GLU A 52 6.35 10.93 0.08
CA GLU A 52 6.95 11.42 -1.17
C GLU A 52 6.07 12.47 -1.84
N PHE A 53 4.75 12.24 -1.85
CA PHE A 53 3.78 13.22 -2.37
C PHE A 53 3.82 14.52 -1.58
N GLU A 54 3.81 14.44 -0.24
CA GLU A 54 3.88 15.62 0.63
C GLU A 54 5.21 16.37 0.46
N ALA A 55 6.34 15.66 0.30
CA ALA A 55 7.64 16.27 0.04
C ALA A 55 7.69 17.02 -1.29
N VAL A 56 7.20 16.41 -2.38
CA VAL A 56 7.13 17.05 -3.70
C VAL A 56 6.18 18.23 -3.70
N ARG A 57 5.03 18.11 -3.01
CA ARG A 57 4.08 19.22 -2.86
C ARG A 57 4.73 20.42 -2.17
N ALA A 58 5.40 20.20 -1.04
CA ALA A 58 6.09 21.27 -0.31
C ALA A 58 7.20 21.91 -1.16
N MET A 59 7.95 21.11 -1.92
CA MET A 59 8.95 21.61 -2.86
C MET A 59 8.33 22.48 -3.96
N ALA A 60 7.20 22.04 -4.54
CA ALA A 60 6.50 22.76 -5.58
C ALA A 60 5.93 24.10 -5.07
N GLU A 61 5.37 24.11 -3.85
CA GLU A 61 4.89 25.33 -3.20
C GLU A 61 6.03 26.33 -2.97
N LYS A 62 7.16 25.85 -2.44
CA LYS A 62 8.35 26.69 -2.24
C LYS A 62 8.90 27.24 -3.55
N ALA A 63 8.99 26.41 -4.59
CA ALA A 63 9.49 26.82 -5.90
C ALA A 63 8.61 27.91 -6.53
N ARG A 64 7.28 27.80 -6.41
CA ARG A 64 6.36 28.85 -6.89
C ARG A 64 6.57 30.18 -6.16
N ALA A 65 6.68 30.15 -4.83
CA ALA A 65 6.93 31.34 -4.04
C ALA A 65 8.28 32.01 -4.37
N GLU A 66 9.33 31.20 -4.59
CA GLU A 66 10.65 31.70 -4.99
C GLU A 66 10.62 32.30 -6.40
N ASN A 67 9.90 31.69 -7.35
CA ASN A 67 9.73 32.21 -8.69
C ASN A 67 9.04 33.58 -8.70
N GLU A 68 7.93 33.74 -7.96
CA GLU A 68 7.23 35.03 -7.86
C GLU A 68 8.16 36.12 -7.29
N ARG A 69 8.98 35.79 -6.28
CA ARG A 69 9.95 36.72 -5.70
C ARG A 69 11.04 37.10 -6.71
N LEU A 70 11.53 36.14 -7.49
CA LEU A 70 12.53 36.38 -8.52
C LEU A 70 11.97 37.22 -9.66
N GLU A 71 10.76 36.93 -10.11
CA GLU A 71 10.06 37.69 -11.16
C GLU A 71 9.87 39.16 -10.74
N ALA A 72 9.41 39.41 -9.51
CA ALA A 72 9.30 40.77 -8.97
C ALA A 72 10.66 41.49 -8.93
N ARG A 73 11.73 40.78 -8.58
CA ARG A 73 13.09 41.34 -8.55
C ARG A 73 13.61 41.65 -9.95
N ILE A 74 13.34 40.77 -10.93
CA ILE A 74 13.71 40.96 -12.33
C ILE A 74 12.98 42.20 -12.87
N ALA A 75 11.66 42.29 -12.70
CA ALA A 75 10.88 43.44 -13.14
C ALA A 75 11.39 44.76 -12.54
N ALA A 76 11.74 44.77 -11.25
CA ALA A 76 12.30 45.95 -10.60
C ALA A 76 13.69 46.35 -11.15
N LEU A 77 14.52 45.37 -11.53
CA LEU A 77 15.82 45.62 -12.14
C LEU A 77 15.67 46.12 -13.58
N GLU A 78 14.79 45.51 -14.36
CA GLU A 78 14.47 45.92 -15.73
C GLU A 78 13.94 47.35 -15.77
N ALA A 79 13.05 47.72 -14.85
CA ALA A 79 12.54 49.08 -14.74
C ALA A 79 13.66 50.10 -14.45
N LYS A 80 14.63 49.76 -13.59
CA LYS A 80 15.78 50.64 -13.30
C LYS A 80 16.71 50.80 -14.49
N LEU A 81 16.96 49.71 -15.23
CA LEU A 81 17.80 49.76 -16.43
C LEU A 81 17.14 50.56 -17.56
N GLY A 82 15.84 50.39 -17.76
CA GLY A 82 15.05 51.14 -18.74
C GLY A 82 14.91 52.63 -18.43
N GLN A 83 15.07 53.05 -17.17
CA GLN A 83 15.10 54.47 -16.77
C GLN A 83 16.47 55.13 -16.94
N THR A 84 17.53 54.34 -17.16
CA THR A 84 18.91 54.83 -17.29
C THR A 84 19.33 55.06 -18.75
N SER A 85 18.47 54.69 -19.72
CA SER A 85 18.63 54.99 -21.16
C SER A 85 17.71 56.12 -21.59
#